data_AF-A0A1B9LHV2-F1
#
_entry.id   AF-A0A1B9LHV2-F1
#
_cell.length_a   1.000
_cell.length_b   1.000
_cell.length_c   1.000
_cell.angle_alpha   90.00
_cell.angle_beta   90.00
_cell.angle_gamma   90.00
#
_symmetry.space_group_name_H-M   'P 1'
#
loop_
_entity.id
_entity.type
_entity.pdbx_description
1 polymer ?
#
loop_
_entity_poly.entity_id
_entity_poly.type
_entity_poly.pdbx_seq_one_letter_code
_entity_poly.pdbx_strand_id
1 'polypeptide(L)'
;MHILNNDKTLSQYLSEVKDQNIYIVSAFANGTEDIIKKLIDQNKHVELIIGTINAFSSVDFIKSCVKKAKNNEKFDFYVDFRYENSVHWKLYTVSPNLIIIGSANLTIKGLSLSRDTCISVKNQVLYNDYLKKIPEVINSKSSDFSDKLNEYKEAHKKTASCHIYIILQNYP
;
A
#
# COMPACT_ATOMS: atom_id res chain seq x y z
N MET A 1 19.70 -3.38 12.69
CA MET A 1 18.22 -3.50 12.71
C MET A 1 17.70 -2.50 13.72
N HIS A 2 16.61 -1.80 13.43
CA HIS A 2 16.00 -0.84 14.36
C HIS A 2 14.51 -1.08 14.45
N ILE A 3 13.92 -0.92 15.64
CA ILE A 3 12.47 -0.90 15.79
C ILE A 3 11.99 0.51 15.43
N LEU A 4 10.93 0.59 14.62
CA LEU A 4 10.18 1.80 14.37
C LEU A 4 8.91 1.75 15.21
N ASN A 5 8.59 2.86 15.87
CA ASN A 5 7.46 3.03 16.76
C ASN A 5 6.86 4.43 16.59
N ASN A 6 6.01 4.86 17.53
CA ASN A 6 5.37 6.17 17.46
C ASN A 6 6.35 7.36 17.65
N ASP A 7 7.56 7.14 18.19
CA ASP A 7 8.58 8.18 18.35
C ASP A 7 9.33 8.46 17.03
N LYS A 8 9.51 7.40 16.21
CA LYS A 8 9.98 7.50 14.83
C LYS A 8 9.04 6.74 13.91
N THR A 9 8.00 7.44 13.49
CA THR A 9 6.93 6.89 12.66
C THR A 9 7.44 6.43 11.30
N LEU A 10 6.71 5.52 10.66
CA LEU A 10 7.05 5.06 9.32
C LEU A 10 6.95 6.18 8.28
N SER A 11 5.97 7.09 8.42
CA SER A 11 5.83 8.25 7.53
C SER A 11 7.01 9.22 7.61
N GLN A 12 7.53 9.48 8.83
CA GLN A 12 8.74 10.28 9.03
C GLN A 12 9.95 9.58 8.41
N TYR A 13 10.11 8.29 8.68
CA TYR A 13 11.23 7.50 8.16
C TYR A 13 11.25 7.51 6.62
N LEU A 14 10.11 7.28 5.97
CA LEU A 14 10.00 7.30 4.51
C LEU A 14 10.21 8.71 3.92
N SER A 15 9.86 9.77 4.66
CA SER A 15 10.08 11.16 4.24
C SER A 15 11.55 11.59 4.26
N GLU A 16 12.41 10.88 5.00
CA GLU A 16 13.85 11.13 5.04
C GLU A 16 14.56 10.53 3.82
N VAL A 17 13.91 9.60 3.10
CA VAL A 17 14.47 8.92 1.92
C VAL A 17 14.31 9.80 0.68
N LYS A 18 15.42 10.01 -0.03
CA LYS A 18 15.48 10.81 -1.26
C LYS A 18 16.34 10.12 -2.31
N ASP A 19 16.01 10.37 -3.58
CA ASP A 19 16.77 9.89 -4.74
C ASP A 19 16.98 8.36 -4.78
N GLN A 20 16.03 7.59 -4.21
CA GLN A 20 16.05 6.13 -4.20
C GLN A 20 14.94 5.53 -5.07
N ASN A 21 15.00 4.21 -5.26
CA ASN A 21 13.84 3.42 -5.69
C ASN A 21 13.16 2.86 -4.44
N ILE A 22 11.84 3.01 -4.38
CA ILE A 22 11.02 2.54 -3.26
C ILE A 22 10.00 1.54 -3.79
N TYR A 23 9.85 0.39 -3.11
CA TYR A 23 8.83 -0.60 -3.42
C TYR A 23 7.97 -0.82 -2.18
N ILE A 24 6.66 -0.67 -2.33
CA ILE A 24 5.69 -0.76 -1.24
C ILE A 24 4.69 -1.85 -1.57
N VAL A 25 4.53 -2.82 -0.66
CA VAL A 25 3.47 -3.82 -0.70
C VAL A 25 2.65 -3.70 0.57
N SER A 26 1.37 -3.38 0.43
CA SER A 26 0.45 -3.23 1.56
C SER A 26 -0.81 -4.05 1.32
N ALA A 27 -1.31 -4.72 2.35
CA ALA A 27 -2.53 -5.52 2.21
C ALA A 27 -3.76 -4.71 1.88
N PHE A 28 -3.82 -3.47 2.36
CA PHE A 28 -4.81 -2.49 1.95
C PHE A 28 -4.26 -1.08 2.11
N ALA A 29 -4.91 -0.10 1.48
CA ALA A 29 -4.52 1.31 1.57
C ALA A 29 -5.71 2.26 1.64
N ASN A 30 -5.55 3.36 2.39
CA ASN A 30 -6.56 4.42 2.51
C ASN A 30 -5.95 5.72 3.04
N GLY A 31 -6.30 6.86 2.41
CA GLY A 31 -6.06 8.20 2.94
C GLY A 31 -4.61 8.66 2.96
N THR A 32 -3.73 8.03 2.18
CA THR A 32 -2.28 8.33 2.15
C THR A 32 -1.82 8.90 0.80
N GLU A 33 -2.73 9.49 0.02
CA GLU A 33 -2.47 10.03 -1.32
C GLU A 33 -1.35 11.09 -1.31
N ASP A 34 -1.32 11.95 -0.29
CA ASP A 34 -0.30 12.99 -0.14
C ASP A 34 1.08 12.41 0.19
N ILE A 35 1.11 11.31 0.95
CA ILE A 35 2.36 10.61 1.26
C ILE A 35 2.90 9.98 -0.02
N ILE A 36 2.06 9.31 -0.80
CA ILE A 36 2.46 8.75 -2.10
C ILE A 36 2.96 9.86 -3.02
N LYS A 37 2.24 10.99 -3.12
CA LYS A 37 2.70 12.15 -3.90
C LYS A 37 4.10 12.60 -3.47
N LYS A 38 4.32 12.78 -2.17
CA LYS A 38 5.61 13.20 -1.62
C LYS A 38 6.73 12.22 -1.95
N LEU A 39 6.47 10.91 -1.84
CA LEU A 39 7.46 9.89 -2.20
C LEU A 39 7.84 9.96 -3.67
N ILE A 40 6.86 10.10 -4.56
CA ILE A 40 7.08 10.23 -6.00
C ILE A 40 7.91 11.49 -6.32
N ASP A 41 7.60 12.61 -5.68
CA ASP A 41 8.30 13.89 -5.91
C ASP A 41 9.76 13.85 -5.46
N GLN A 42 10.09 13.07 -4.42
CA GLN A 42 11.40 13.06 -3.77
C GLN A 42 12.34 11.94 -4.24
N ASN A 43 11.84 10.98 -5.02
CA ASN A 43 12.56 9.75 -5.33
C ASN A 43 12.68 9.51 -6.84
N LYS A 44 13.56 8.58 -7.20
CA LYS A 44 13.79 8.18 -8.59
C LYS A 44 12.59 7.41 -9.12
N HIS A 45 12.09 6.47 -8.32
CA HIS A 45 10.96 5.62 -8.67
C HIS A 45 10.24 5.14 -7.43
N VAL A 46 8.91 5.02 -7.52
CA VAL A 46 8.05 4.44 -6.50
C VAL A 46 7.17 3.38 -7.17
N GLU A 47 7.24 2.16 -6.67
CA GLU A 47 6.34 1.07 -7.03
C GLU A 47 5.40 0.81 -5.86
N LEU A 48 4.09 0.78 -6.12
CA LEU A 48 3.08 0.50 -5.11
C LEU A 48 2.18 -0.66 -5.54
N ILE A 49 2.15 -1.70 -4.71
CA ILE A 49 1.21 -2.81 -4.78
C ILE A 49 0.28 -2.73 -3.57
N ILE A 50 -1.03 -2.75 -3.82
CA ILE A 50 -2.01 -2.90 -2.76
C ILE A 50 -2.87 -4.14 -2.94
N GLY A 51 -3.24 -4.76 -1.82
CA GLY A 51 -4.22 -5.82 -1.79
C GLY A 51 -5.67 -5.34 -1.77
N THR A 52 -6.59 -6.28 -1.95
CA THR A 52 -8.04 -6.07 -1.91
C THR A 52 -8.75 -6.93 -0.87
N ILE A 53 -7.99 -7.49 0.09
CA ILE A 53 -8.52 -8.33 1.17
C ILE A 53 -9.71 -7.66 1.87
N ASN A 54 -10.79 -8.41 2.11
CA ASN A 54 -12.03 -7.93 2.73
C ASN A 54 -12.63 -6.66 2.10
N ALA A 55 -12.25 -6.30 0.87
CA ALA A 55 -12.58 -5.03 0.26
C ALA A 55 -12.21 -3.79 1.12
N PHE A 56 -11.09 -3.83 1.83
CA PHE A 56 -10.66 -2.73 2.72
C PHE A 56 -9.93 -1.57 2.03
N SER A 57 -9.38 -1.78 0.84
CA SER A 57 -8.72 -0.71 0.09
C SER A 57 -9.74 0.31 -0.41
N SER A 58 -9.47 1.60 -0.16
CA SER A 58 -10.37 2.65 -0.61
C SER A 58 -10.40 2.72 -2.14
N VAL A 59 -11.61 2.65 -2.70
CA VAL A 59 -11.83 2.83 -4.15
C VAL A 59 -11.30 4.18 -4.63
N ASP A 60 -11.44 5.23 -3.83
CA ASP A 60 -11.00 6.57 -4.22
C ASP A 60 -9.48 6.72 -4.12
N PHE A 61 -8.84 6.03 -3.16
CA PHE A 61 -7.39 5.90 -3.12
C PHE A 61 -6.88 5.21 -4.39
N ILE A 62 -7.48 4.08 -4.79
CA ILE A 62 -7.13 3.36 -6.03
C ILE A 62 -7.25 4.28 -7.24
N LYS A 63 -8.38 4.98 -7.40
CA LYS A 63 -8.57 5.92 -8.52
C LYS A 63 -7.52 7.04 -8.53
N SER A 64 -7.17 7.58 -7.36
CA SER A 64 -6.13 8.60 -7.22
C SER A 64 -4.78 8.07 -7.70
N CYS A 65 -4.39 6.87 -7.26
CA CYS A 65 -3.15 6.22 -7.69
C CYS A 65 -3.14 5.90 -9.19
N VAL A 66 -4.23 5.40 -9.77
CA VAL A 66 -4.36 5.17 -11.22
C VAL A 66 -4.12 6.47 -12.00
N LYS A 67 -4.76 7.57 -11.58
CA LYS A 67 -4.57 8.88 -12.22
C LYS A 67 -3.13 9.35 -12.13
N LYS A 68 -2.46 9.14 -10.99
CA LYS A 68 -1.05 9.50 -10.81
C LYS A 68 -0.14 8.66 -11.70
N ALA A 69 -0.32 7.33 -11.73
CA ALA A 69 0.52 6.41 -12.50
C ALA A 69 0.41 6.65 -14.02
N LYS A 70 -0.76 7.08 -14.49
CA LYS A 70 -0.95 7.48 -15.89
C LYS A 70 -0.15 8.74 -16.28
N ASN A 71 0.08 9.64 -15.34
CA ASN A 71 0.67 10.96 -15.59
C ASN A 71 2.11 11.09 -15.08
N ASN A 72 2.71 10.01 -14.56
CA ASN A 72 4.03 10.07 -13.95
C ASN A 72 4.80 8.76 -14.17
N GLU A 73 5.89 8.83 -14.93
CA GLU A 73 6.77 7.69 -15.23
C GLU A 73 7.57 7.20 -14.02
N LYS A 74 7.68 8.02 -12.96
CA LYS A 74 8.33 7.61 -11.71
C LYS A 74 7.41 6.80 -10.79
N PHE A 75 6.17 6.54 -11.21
CA PHE A 75 5.19 5.84 -10.38
C PHE A 75 4.52 4.70 -11.14
N ASP A 76 4.74 3.48 -10.65
CA ASP A 76 3.98 2.32 -11.07
C ASP A 76 3.07 1.84 -9.93
N PHE A 77 1.82 1.56 -10.30
CA PHE A 77 0.77 1.20 -9.37
C PHE A 77 0.09 -0.08 -9.82
N TYR A 78 -0.07 -1.00 -8.89
CA TYR A 78 -0.66 -2.31 -9.11
C TYR A 78 -1.67 -2.62 -8.01
N VAL A 79 -2.64 -3.46 -8.37
CA VAL A 79 -3.65 -3.94 -7.44
C VAL A 79 -3.75 -5.45 -7.55
N ASP A 80 -3.73 -6.11 -6.39
CA ASP A 80 -3.99 -7.53 -6.26
C ASP A 80 -5.49 -7.76 -6.01
N PHE A 81 -6.24 -7.98 -7.08
CA PHE A 81 -7.69 -8.19 -7.05
C PHE A 81 -8.13 -9.60 -6.58
N ARG A 82 -7.26 -10.39 -5.92
CA ARG A 82 -7.59 -11.76 -5.47
C ARG A 82 -8.40 -11.84 -4.17
N TYR A 83 -8.83 -10.71 -3.59
CA TYR A 83 -9.67 -10.62 -2.39
C TYR A 83 -9.11 -11.40 -1.20
N GLU A 84 -9.78 -12.46 -0.72
CA GLU A 84 -9.32 -13.27 0.42
C GLU A 84 -7.97 -13.96 0.17
N ASN A 85 -7.59 -14.13 -1.10
CA ASN A 85 -6.29 -14.65 -1.51
C ASN A 85 -5.30 -13.53 -1.90
N SER A 86 -5.65 -12.27 -1.64
CA SER A 86 -4.81 -11.12 -1.92
C SER A 86 -3.62 -11.04 -0.97
N VAL A 87 -2.54 -10.41 -1.41
CA VAL A 87 -1.34 -10.19 -0.64
C VAL A 87 -1.66 -9.54 0.71
N HIS A 88 -1.23 -10.16 1.81
CA HIS A 88 -1.45 -9.62 3.16
C HIS A 88 -0.19 -8.98 3.75
N TRP A 89 0.80 -8.69 2.91
CA TRP A 89 2.09 -8.15 3.34
C TRP A 89 2.01 -6.69 3.75
N LYS A 90 2.95 -6.26 4.58
CA LYS A 90 3.21 -4.87 4.97
C LYS A 90 4.70 -4.65 4.88
N LEU A 91 5.16 -4.42 3.66
CA LEU A 91 6.56 -4.41 3.27
C LEU A 91 6.87 -3.10 2.57
N TYR A 92 7.94 -2.45 3.00
CA TYR A 92 8.46 -1.24 2.38
C TYR A 92 9.94 -1.47 2.15
N THR A 93 10.41 -1.41 0.91
CA THR A 93 11.83 -1.54 0.60
C THR A 93 12.35 -0.26 -0.02
N VAL A 94 13.61 0.04 0.25
CA VAL A 94 14.31 1.20 -0.27
C VAL A 94 15.67 0.72 -0.75
N SER A 95 15.94 0.97 -2.03
CA SER A 95 17.20 0.61 -2.66
C SER A 95 18.40 1.24 -1.92
N PRO A 96 19.56 0.55 -1.84
CA PRO A 96 19.81 -0.78 -2.40
C PRO A 96 19.48 -1.94 -1.47
N ASN A 97 19.28 -1.71 -0.17
CA ASN A 97 19.34 -2.80 0.81
C ASN A 97 18.46 -2.61 2.04
N LEU A 98 17.61 -1.60 2.09
CA LEU A 98 16.78 -1.35 3.25
C LEU A 98 15.43 -2.05 3.07
N ILE A 99 15.05 -2.82 4.08
CA ILE A 99 13.75 -3.46 4.24
C ILE A 99 13.11 -2.93 5.51
N ILE A 100 11.84 -2.56 5.43
CA ILE A 100 11.00 -2.25 6.57
C ILE A 100 9.79 -3.19 6.50
N ILE A 101 9.58 -3.96 7.55
CA ILE A 101 8.50 -4.95 7.62
C ILE A 101 7.84 -4.90 9.00
N GLY A 102 6.54 -5.13 9.06
CA GLY A 102 5.80 -5.14 10.32
C GLY A 102 4.31 -5.33 10.13
N SER A 103 3.52 -4.70 10.99
CA SER A 103 2.05 -4.77 10.96
C SER A 103 1.40 -3.60 10.20
N ALA A 104 2.15 -2.52 9.95
CA ALA A 104 1.63 -1.27 9.41
C ALA A 104 1.17 -1.36 7.94
N ASN A 105 -0.13 -1.25 7.70
CA ASN A 105 -0.66 -1.04 6.35
C ASN A 105 -0.49 0.43 5.92
N LEU A 106 -0.61 0.69 4.62
CA LEU A 106 -0.56 2.02 4.00
C LEU A 106 -1.84 2.85 4.29
N THR A 107 -1.99 3.21 5.56
CA THR A 107 -3.04 4.10 6.07
C THR A 107 -2.40 5.16 6.95
N ILE A 108 -3.08 6.30 7.19
CA ILE A 108 -2.58 7.32 8.13
C ILE A 108 -2.24 6.69 9.49
N LYS A 109 -3.11 5.81 9.99
CA LYS A 109 -2.90 5.14 11.27
C LYS A 109 -1.73 4.16 11.24
N GLY A 110 -1.63 3.32 10.20
CA GLY A 110 -0.53 2.38 10.06
C GLY A 110 0.81 3.09 9.94
N LEU A 111 0.89 4.14 9.12
CA LEU A 111 2.13 4.91 8.93
C LEU A 111 2.52 5.74 10.16
N SER A 112 1.57 6.09 11.03
CA SER A 112 1.86 6.72 12.34
C SER A 112 2.47 5.75 13.35
N LEU A 113 2.36 4.43 13.15
CA LEU A 113 2.76 3.41 14.12
C LEU A 113 2.10 3.56 15.51
N SER A 114 0.97 4.25 15.61
CA SER A 114 0.23 4.44 16.87
C SER A 114 -0.31 3.15 17.48
N ARG A 115 -0.54 2.11 16.66
CA ARG A 115 -0.94 0.75 17.09
C ARG A 115 -0.16 -0.35 16.38
N ASP A 116 0.86 0.03 15.62
CA ASP A 116 1.60 -0.86 14.74
C ASP A 116 3.08 -0.79 15.07
N THR A 117 3.81 -1.85 14.73
CA THR A 117 5.26 -1.89 14.89
C THR A 117 5.89 -2.35 13.58
N CYS A 118 7.07 -1.82 13.30
CA CYS A 118 7.90 -2.25 12.19
C CYS A 118 9.33 -2.42 12.66
N ILE A 119 10.07 -3.27 11.97
CA ILE A 119 11.53 -3.31 12.05
C ILE A 119 12.11 -2.80 10.73
N SER A 120 13.21 -2.06 10.82
CA SER A 120 14.04 -1.70 9.68
C SER A 120 15.34 -2.52 9.70
N VAL A 121 15.69 -3.07 8.55
CA VAL A 121 16.83 -3.97 8.36
C VAL A 121 17.58 -3.52 7.11
N LYS A 122 18.89 -3.29 7.22
CA LYS A 122 19.77 -3.13 6.07
C LYS A 122 20.40 -4.47 5.75
N ASN A 123 19.97 -5.12 4.67
CA ASN A 123 20.49 -6.40 4.22
C ASN A 123 20.25 -6.58 2.71
N GLN A 124 21.32 -6.62 1.91
CA GLN A 124 21.23 -6.70 0.45
C GLN A 124 20.61 -8.02 -0.04
N VAL A 125 20.96 -9.14 0.59
CA VAL A 125 20.48 -10.47 0.21
C VAL A 125 18.98 -10.54 0.45
N LEU A 126 18.55 -10.17 1.65
CA LEU A 126 17.13 -10.16 2.02
C LEU A 126 16.30 -9.21 1.14
N TYR A 127 16.85 -8.03 0.80
CA TYR A 127 16.21 -7.08 -0.10
C TYR A 127 15.96 -7.71 -1.48
N ASN A 128 16.99 -8.33 -2.06
CA ASN A 128 16.89 -8.99 -3.35
C ASN A 128 15.92 -10.18 -3.31
N ASP A 129 15.89 -10.93 -2.20
CA ASP A 129 14.98 -12.06 -2.02
C ASP A 129 13.52 -11.60 -1.95
N TYR A 130 13.24 -10.47 -1.30
CA TYR A 130 11.90 -9.90 -1.31
C TYR A 130 11.47 -9.44 -2.69
N LEU A 131 12.34 -8.73 -3.43
CA LEU A 131 12.01 -8.27 -4.79
C LEU A 131 11.65 -9.44 -5.72
N LYS A 132 12.34 -10.57 -5.62
CA LYS A 132 12.04 -11.79 -6.39
C LYS A 132 10.72 -12.46 -6.02
N LYS A 133 10.21 -12.19 -4.81
CA LYS A 133 8.98 -12.80 -4.28
C LYS A 133 7.77 -11.88 -4.39
N ILE A 134 7.93 -10.66 -4.89
CA ILE A 134 6.81 -9.75 -5.14
C ILE A 134 5.78 -10.49 -6.02
N PRO A 135 4.50 -10.56 -5.60
CA PRO A 135 3.51 -11.31 -6.34
C PRO A 135 3.24 -10.67 -7.70
N GLU A 136 2.95 -11.49 -8.70
CA GLU A 136 2.38 -11.00 -9.95
C GLU A 136 0.96 -10.48 -9.71
N VAL A 137 0.74 -9.22 -10.07
CA VAL A 137 -0.48 -8.47 -9.79
C VAL A 137 -0.79 -7.55 -10.98
N ILE A 138 -2.00 -7.00 -11.02
CA ILE A 138 -2.48 -6.27 -12.20
C ILE A 138 -1.98 -4.83 -12.15
N ASN A 139 -1.20 -4.42 -13.15
CA ASN A 139 -0.74 -3.05 -13.31
C ASN A 139 -1.90 -2.13 -13.72
N SER A 140 -1.98 -0.94 -13.14
CA SER A 140 -3.02 0.06 -13.45
C SER A 140 -3.09 0.54 -14.91
N LYS A 141 -2.05 0.26 -15.70
CA LYS A 141 -1.95 0.57 -17.14
C LYS A 141 -2.38 -0.62 -18.02
N SER A 142 -2.68 -1.79 -17.46
CA SER A 142 -3.14 -2.95 -18.24
C SER A 142 -4.57 -2.77 -18.75
N SER A 143 -4.91 -3.46 -19.83
CA SER A 143 -6.22 -3.36 -20.47
C SER A 143 -7.35 -3.94 -19.60
N ASP A 144 -7.06 -4.95 -18.79
CA ASP A 144 -8.01 -5.65 -17.91
C ASP A 144 -8.23 -4.96 -16.55
N PHE A 145 -7.40 -3.96 -16.21
CA PHE A 145 -7.47 -3.30 -14.90
C PHE A 145 -8.82 -2.63 -14.63
N SER A 146 -9.40 -1.98 -15.64
CA SER A 146 -10.68 -1.27 -15.50
C SER A 146 -11.82 -2.22 -15.12
N ASP A 147 -11.87 -3.39 -15.74
CA ASP A 147 -12.91 -4.40 -15.48
C ASP A 147 -12.78 -4.95 -14.07
N LYS A 148 -11.56 -5.26 -13.64
CA LYS A 148 -11.28 -5.73 -12.27
C LYS A 148 -11.56 -4.67 -11.21
N LEU A 149 -11.28 -3.40 -11.50
CA LEU A 149 -11.66 -2.31 -10.61
C LEU A 149 -13.18 -2.15 -10.53
N ASN A 150 -13.93 -2.41 -11.58
CA ASN A 150 -15.39 -2.35 -11.54
C ASN A 150 -15.99 -3.49 -10.72
N GLU A 151 -15.49 -4.72 -10.88
CA GLU A 151 -15.85 -5.85 -10.00
C GLU A 151 -15.58 -5.49 -8.52
N TYR A 152 -14.42 -4.90 -8.24
CA TYR A 152 -14.02 -4.48 -6.91
C TYR A 152 -14.94 -3.42 -6.30
N LYS A 153 -15.36 -2.41 -7.08
CA LYS A 153 -16.30 -1.37 -6.62
C LYS A 153 -17.62 -1.98 -6.13
N GLU A 154 -18.14 -2.97 -6.84
CA GLU A 154 -19.39 -3.62 -6.46
C GLU A 154 -19.23 -4.44 -5.16
N ALA A 155 -18.11 -5.15 -5.00
CA ALA A 155 -17.79 -5.84 -3.75
C ALA A 155 -17.61 -4.88 -2.55
N HIS A 156 -16.91 -3.76 -2.77
CA HIS A 156 -16.68 -2.73 -1.75
C HIS A 156 -18.01 -2.09 -1.28
N LYS A 157 -18.92 -1.77 -2.21
CA LYS A 157 -20.26 -1.25 -1.87
C LYS A 157 -21.04 -2.22 -0.99
N LYS A 158 -21.08 -3.52 -1.35
CA LYS A 158 -21.78 -4.55 -0.57
C LYS A 158 -21.25 -4.62 0.86
N THR A 159 -19.93 -4.56 1.03
CA THR A 159 -19.27 -4.62 2.34
C THR A 159 -19.58 -3.39 3.18
N ALA A 160 -19.54 -2.19 2.59
CA ALA A 160 -19.89 -0.94 3.27
C ALA A 160 -21.37 -0.91 3.71
N SER A 161 -22.29 -1.34 2.84
CA SER A 161 -23.72 -1.42 3.17
C SER A 161 -24.02 -2.43 4.29
N CYS A 162 -23.29 -3.55 4.33
CA CYS A 162 -23.45 -4.55 5.39
C CYS A 162 -23.04 -4.01 6.76
N HIS A 163 -21.96 -3.22 6.84
CA HIS A 163 -21.54 -2.57 8.09
C HIS A 163 -22.56 -1.53 8.59
N ILE A 164 -23.19 -0.76 7.68
CA ILE A 164 -24.24 0.19 8.04
C ILE A 164 -25.46 -0.53 8.61
N TYR A 165 -25.86 -1.66 8.01
CA TYR A 165 -26.99 -2.44 8.51
C TYR A 165 -26.75 -3.01 9.92
N ILE A 166 -25.53 -3.48 10.20
CA ILE A 166 -25.16 -3.98 11.54
C ILE A 166 -25.17 -2.86 12.58
N ILE A 167 -24.71 -1.65 12.25
CA ILE A 167 -24.73 -0.51 13.17
C ILE A 167 -26.18 -0.10 13.48
N LEU A 168 -27.05 -0.06 12.47
CA LEU A 168 -28.47 0.30 12.65
C LEU A 168 -29.29 -0.74 13.43
N GLN A 169 -28.86 -2.00 13.46
CA GLN A 169 -29.50 -3.05 14.28
C GLN A 169 -29.02 -3.08 15.73
N ASN A 170 -27.88 -2.44 16.05
CA ASN A 170 -27.27 -2.46 17.40
C ASN A 170 -27.42 -1.14 18.17
N TYR A 171 -28.15 -0.16 17.62
CA TYR A 171 -28.50 1.08 18.31
C TYR A 171 -30.01 1.32 18.18
N PRO A 172 -30.85 0.89 19.15
CA PRO A 172 -32.24 1.32 19.27
C PRO A 172 -32.37 2.81 19.63
#